data_AF-Q978N5-F1
#
_entry.id   AF-Q978N5-F1
#
_cell.length_a   1.000
_cell.length_b   1.000
_cell.length_c   1.000
_cell.angle_alpha   90.00
_cell.angle_beta   90.00
_cell.angle_gamma   90.00
#
_symmetry.space_group_name_H-M   'P 1'
#
loop_
_entity.id
_entity.type
_entity.pdbx_description
1 polymer ?
#
loop_
_entity_poly.entity_id
_entity_poly.type
_entity_poly.pdbx_seq_one_letter_code
_entity_poly.pdbx_strand_id
1 'polypeptide(L)'
;MYESNLKPNQIGLAQAIFQGVSYVAPAADVAILLIITAGFAYGSTPLAVLFAWAIYFLFLNANYQFSKFTGSASGYYGYVSKSLGPTAGFITSLWYVMFQFFSLAAFGLLGFATFLYYVSPSLEKVPSI
;
A
#
# COMPACT_ATOMS: atom_id res chain seq x y z
N MET A 1 24.19 -6.61 -19.53
CA MET A 1 23.50 -5.56 -18.75
C MET A 1 22.41 -4.99 -19.65
N TYR A 2 21.14 -5.10 -19.29
CA TYR A 2 20.07 -4.46 -20.06
C TYR A 2 20.03 -2.97 -19.69
N GLU A 3 20.53 -2.10 -20.56
CA GLU A 3 20.37 -0.65 -20.40
C GLU A 3 18.92 -0.26 -20.70
N SER A 4 18.16 0.04 -19.65
CA SER A 4 16.86 0.70 -19.82
C SER A 4 17.11 2.13 -20.31
N ASN A 5 16.86 2.39 -21.60
CA ASN A 5 16.90 3.73 -22.20
C ASN A 5 15.70 4.59 -21.75
N LEU A 6 15.55 4.78 -20.44
CA LEU A 6 14.54 5.67 -19.88
C LEU A 6 15.06 7.11 -19.96
N LYS A 7 14.25 8.00 -20.52
CA LYS A 7 14.57 9.43 -20.53
C LYS A 7 14.68 9.92 -19.08
N PRO A 8 15.77 10.60 -18.70
CA PRO A 8 15.89 11.12 -17.35
C PRO A 8 14.85 12.22 -17.09
N ASN A 9 14.47 12.38 -15.82
CA ASN A 9 13.67 13.50 -15.32
C ASN A 9 12.30 13.71 -16.02
N GLN A 10 11.64 12.64 -16.47
CA GLN A 10 10.31 12.72 -17.08
C GLN A 10 9.16 12.84 -16.07
N ILE A 11 9.40 12.49 -14.81
CA ILE A 11 8.43 12.60 -13.72
C ILE A 11 8.95 13.64 -12.72
N GLY A 12 8.28 14.78 -12.66
CA GLY A 12 8.56 15.83 -11.70
C GLY A 12 8.01 15.52 -10.30
N LEU A 13 8.41 16.31 -9.31
CA LEU A 13 8.01 16.12 -7.91
C LEU A 13 6.48 16.08 -7.73
N ALA A 14 5.77 17.02 -8.34
CA ALA A 14 4.31 17.08 -8.22
C ALA A 14 3.66 15.80 -8.79
N GLN A 15 4.10 15.33 -9.95
CA GLN A 15 3.58 14.11 -10.58
C GLN A 15 3.89 12.87 -9.71
N ALA A 16 5.09 12.80 -9.12
CA ALA A 16 5.46 11.73 -8.20
C ALA A 16 4.59 11.73 -6.92
N ILE A 17 4.33 12.91 -6.35
CA ILE A 17 3.42 13.06 -5.19
C ILE A 17 2.01 12.62 -5.58
N PHE A 18 1.48 13.11 -6.71
CA PHE A 18 0.15 12.71 -7.18
C PHE A 18 0.06 11.22 -7.41
N GLN A 19 1.07 10.60 -8.00
CA GLN A 19 1.12 9.15 -8.20
C GLN A 19 1.10 8.42 -6.85
N GLY A 20 1.89 8.86 -5.88
CA GLY A 20 1.92 8.27 -4.53
C GLY A 20 0.58 8.39 -3.81
N VAL A 21 -0.02 9.58 -3.78
CA VAL A 21 -1.33 9.81 -3.13
C VAL A 21 -2.43 9.02 -3.83
N SER A 22 -2.45 9.01 -5.17
CA SER A 22 -3.46 8.27 -5.94
C SER A 22 -3.34 6.76 -5.72
N TYR A 23 -2.12 6.25 -5.58
CA TYR A 23 -1.86 4.84 -5.33
C TYR A 23 -2.32 4.39 -3.93
N VAL A 24 -2.14 5.23 -2.91
CA VAL A 24 -2.60 4.94 -1.53
C VAL A 24 -4.13 5.08 -1.41
N ALA A 25 -4.75 5.97 -2.19
CA ALA A 25 -6.18 6.28 -2.11
C ALA A 25 -6.68 6.59 -0.67
N PRO A 26 -6.18 7.65 0.00
CA PRO A 26 -6.44 7.92 1.43
C PRO A 26 -7.92 8.02 1.81
N ALA A 27 -8.76 8.51 0.90
CA ALA A 27 -10.20 8.60 1.15
C ALA A 27 -10.86 7.22 1.30
N ALA A 28 -10.41 6.23 0.51
CA ALA A 28 -10.90 4.86 0.61
C ALA A 28 -10.43 4.19 1.91
N ASP A 29 -9.17 4.41 2.30
CA ASP A 29 -8.62 3.92 3.56
C ASP A 29 -9.39 4.46 4.76
N VAL A 30 -9.73 5.75 4.76
CA VAL A 30 -10.55 6.35 5.81
C VAL A 30 -11.96 5.76 5.82
N ALA A 31 -12.59 5.62 4.65
CA ALA A 31 -13.96 5.11 4.55
C ALA A 31 -14.10 3.64 4.96
N ILE A 32 -13.08 2.81 4.75
CA ILE A 32 -13.15 1.37 5.01
C ILE A 32 -12.38 1.02 6.29
N LEU A 33 -11.08 1.31 6.33
CA LEU A 33 -10.16 0.82 7.37
C LEU A 33 -10.26 1.63 8.66
N LEU A 34 -10.40 2.95 8.59
CA LEU A 34 -10.51 3.77 9.79
C LEU A 34 -11.84 3.52 10.52
N ILE A 35 -12.93 3.27 9.79
CA ILE A 35 -14.22 2.88 10.40
C ILE A 35 -14.10 1.55 11.14
N ILE A 36 -13.49 0.54 10.51
CA ILE A 36 -13.23 -0.75 11.16
C ILE A 36 -12.36 -0.55 12.41
N THR A 37 -11.28 0.23 12.29
CA THR A 37 -10.39 0.54 13.42
C THR A 37 -11.16 1.20 14.56
N ALA A 38 -12.07 2.14 14.25
CA ALA A 38 -12.91 2.79 15.25
C ALA A 38 -13.87 1.82 15.95
N GLY A 39 -14.39 0.82 15.24
CA GLY A 39 -15.21 -0.25 15.81
C GLY A 39 -14.48 -1.12 16.82
N PHE A 40 -13.15 -1.26 16.72
CA PHE A 40 -12.34 -2.05 17.66
C PHE A 40 -11.67 -1.20 18.75
N ALA A 41 -11.13 -0.04 18.38
CA ALA A 41 -10.34 0.82 19.28
C ALA A 41 -11.20 1.84 20.04
N TYR A 42 -12.44 2.09 19.61
CA TYR A 42 -13.38 3.02 20.25
C TYR A 42 -12.74 4.39 20.52
N GLY A 43 -12.84 4.92 21.75
CA GLY A 43 -12.24 6.20 22.13
C GLY A 43 -10.72 6.26 22.00
N SER A 44 -10.03 5.11 21.91
CA SER A 44 -8.57 5.06 21.73
C SER A 44 -8.13 5.14 20.25
N THR A 45 -9.07 5.23 19.30
CA THR A 45 -8.79 5.32 17.85
C THR A 45 -7.76 6.39 17.48
N PRO A 46 -7.82 7.63 18.01
CA PRO A 46 -6.80 8.63 17.70
C PRO A 46 -5.39 8.19 18.12
N LEU A 47 -5.26 7.54 19.29
CA LEU A 47 -3.99 7.04 19.78
C LEU A 47 -3.48 5.87 18.92
N ALA A 48 -4.37 4.96 18.52
CA ALA A 48 -4.04 3.86 17.62
C ALA A 48 -3.51 4.36 16.27
N VAL A 49 -4.15 5.38 15.69
CA VAL A 49 -3.71 6.00 14.43
C VAL A 49 -2.34 6.67 14.58
N LEU A 50 -2.14 7.45 15.65
CA LEU A 50 -0.85 8.09 15.91
C LEU A 50 0.27 7.06 16.08
N PHE A 51 -0.01 5.97 16.78
CA PHE A 51 0.93 4.88 16.96
C PHE A 51 1.26 4.17 15.63
N ALA A 52 0.25 3.93 14.79
CA ALA A 52 0.44 3.38 13.45
C ALA A 52 1.32 4.28 12.57
N TRP A 53 1.13 5.60 12.61
CA TRP A 53 1.98 6.55 11.89
C TRP A 53 3.43 6.54 12.38
N ALA A 54 3.64 6.50 13.70
CA ALA A 54 4.99 6.42 14.27
C ALA A 54 5.74 5.19 13.75
N ILE A 55 5.08 4.02 13.74
CA ILE A 55 5.62 2.79 13.18
C ILE A 55 5.87 2.94 11.68
N TYR A 56 4.93 3.50 10.93
CA TYR A 56 5.06 3.66 9.49
C TYR A 56 6.24 4.56 9.08
N PHE A 57 6.51 5.63 9.85
CA PHE A 57 7.68 6.47 9.61
C PHE A 57 9.01 5.73 9.75
N LEU A 58 9.10 4.75 10.66
CA LEU A 58 10.30 3.90 10.78
C LEU A 58 10.51 3.06 9.53
N PHE A 59 9.45 2.45 9.01
CA PHE A 59 9.50 1.67 7.76
C PHE A 59 9.79 2.56 6.54
N LEU A 60 9.20 3.74 6.48
CA LEU A 60 9.40 4.69 5.39
C LEU A 60 10.85 5.19 5.34
N ASN A 61 11.50 5.37 6.50
CA ASN A 61 12.90 5.80 6.55
C ASN A 61 13.82 4.81 5.81
N ALA A 62 13.66 3.49 6.02
CA ALA A 62 14.46 2.50 5.31
C ALA A 62 14.31 2.62 3.78
N ASN A 63 13.07 2.70 3.30
CA ASN A 63 12.76 2.87 1.88
C ASN A 63 13.33 4.17 1.30
N TYR A 64 13.25 5.26 2.07
CA TYR A 64 13.82 6.55 1.68
C TYR A 64 15.34 6.51 1.57
N GLN A 65 16.04 5.80 2.44
CA GLN A 65 17.50 5.65 2.29
C GLN A 65 17.83 4.82 1.04
N PHE A 66 17.12 3.72 0.79
CA PHE A 66 17.35 2.90 -0.39
C PHE A 66 17.09 3.65 -1.72
N SER A 67 16.07 4.51 -1.76
CA SER A 67 15.73 5.26 -2.98
C SER A 67 16.84 6.19 -3.46
N LYS A 68 17.70 6.68 -2.55
CA LYS A 68 18.86 7.51 -2.90
C LYS A 68 19.94 6.75 -3.67
N PHE A 69 20.05 5.44 -3.47
CA PHE A 69 21.12 4.62 -4.04
C PHE A 69 20.72 3.92 -5.34
N THR A 70 19.42 3.86 -5.67
CA THR A 70 18.97 3.30 -6.94
C THR A 70 17.96 4.21 -7.62
N GLY A 71 18.46 5.17 -8.40
CA GLY A 71 17.65 5.95 -9.35
C GLY A 71 17.19 5.16 -10.58
N SER A 72 16.98 3.85 -10.44
CA SER A 72 16.60 2.92 -11.50
C SER A 72 15.12 2.55 -11.36
N ALA A 73 14.41 2.41 -12.48
CA ALA A 73 13.01 1.97 -12.51
C ALA A 73 12.78 0.50 -12.07
N SER A 74 13.80 -0.15 -11.52
CA SER A 74 13.74 -1.54 -11.06
C SER A 74 13.03 -1.73 -9.71
N GLY A 75 12.74 -0.65 -8.97
CA GLY A 75 11.97 -0.70 -7.72
C GLY A 75 12.55 -1.66 -6.67
N TYR A 76 11.69 -2.38 -5.94
CA TYR A 76 12.09 -3.31 -4.87
C TYR A 76 13.03 -4.43 -5.34
N TYR A 77 12.85 -4.91 -6.57
CA TYR A 77 13.79 -5.87 -7.16
C TYR A 77 15.21 -5.28 -7.21
N GLY A 78 15.36 -4.02 -7.62
CA GLY A 78 16.64 -3.34 -7.73
C GLY A 78 17.37 -3.21 -6.40
N TYR A 79 16.67 -2.81 -5.33
CA TYR A 79 17.25 -2.69 -4.00
C TYR A 79 17.73 -4.04 -3.49
N VAL A 80 16.86 -5.05 -3.50
CA VAL A 80 17.15 -6.35 -2.90
C VAL A 80 18.15 -7.15 -3.73
N SER A 81 18.07 -7.10 -5.05
CA SER A 81 19.03 -7.81 -5.91
C SER A 81 20.45 -7.28 -5.76
N LYS A 82 20.62 -5.97 -5.57
CA LYS A 82 21.93 -5.35 -5.32
C LYS A 82 22.46 -5.63 -3.92
N SER A 83 21.59 -5.72 -2.91
CA SER A 83 22.00 -5.93 -1.52
C SER A 83 22.21 -7.40 -1.14
N LEU A 84 21.35 -8.31 -1.63
CA LEU A 84 21.28 -9.71 -1.20
C LEU A 84 21.42 -10.71 -2.36
N GLY A 85 21.59 -10.22 -3.59
CA GLY A 85 21.76 -11.04 -4.77
C GLY A 85 20.46 -11.29 -5.57
N PRO A 86 20.59 -11.76 -6.82
CA PRO A 86 19.49 -11.81 -7.78
C PRO A 86 18.33 -12.72 -7.36
N THR A 87 18.60 -13.84 -6.69
CA THR A 87 17.56 -14.76 -6.21
C THR A 87 16.67 -14.12 -5.15
N ALA A 88 17.26 -13.40 -4.19
CA ALA A 88 16.51 -12.67 -3.18
C ALA A 88 15.67 -11.56 -3.82
N GLY A 89 16.26 -10.83 -4.79
CA GLY A 89 15.55 -9.83 -5.58
C GLY A 89 14.32 -10.41 -6.30
N PHE A 90 14.48 -11.57 -6.95
CA PHE A 90 13.40 -12.27 -7.63
C PHE A 90 12.27 -12.64 -6.65
N ILE A 91 12.61 -13.28 -5.53
CA ILE A 91 11.63 -13.67 -4.50
C ILE A 91 10.88 -12.45 -3.99
N THR A 92 11.56 -11.37 -3.59
CA THR A 92 10.90 -10.15 -3.11
C THR A 92 10.00 -9.53 -4.17
N SER A 93 10.44 -9.51 -5.44
CA SER A 93 9.61 -8.98 -6.53
C SER A 93 8.36 -9.83 -6.78
N LEU A 94 8.46 -11.15 -6.63
CA LEU A 94 7.31 -12.06 -6.73
C LEU A 94 6.31 -11.77 -5.60
N TRP A 95 6.79 -11.65 -4.37
CA TRP A 95 5.96 -11.26 -3.22
C TRP A 95 5.29 -9.91 -3.42
N TYR A 96 6.01 -8.92 -3.95
CA TYR A 96 5.47 -7.60 -4.24
C TYR A 96 4.34 -7.66 -5.28
N VAL A 97 4.53 -8.42 -6.37
CA VAL A 97 3.49 -8.60 -7.39
C VAL A 97 2.27 -9.31 -6.82
N MET A 98 2.47 -10.38 -6.04
CA MET A 98 1.36 -11.07 -5.38
C MET A 98 0.59 -10.14 -4.44
N PHE A 99 1.30 -9.37 -3.61
CA PHE A 99 0.71 -8.36 -2.73
C PHE A 99 -0.16 -7.37 -3.52
N GLN A 100 0.28 -6.93 -4.70
CA GLN A 100 -0.54 -6.03 -5.52
C GLN A 100 -1.82 -6.67 -6.03
N PHE A 101 -1.77 -7.90 -6.53
CA PHE A 101 -2.98 -8.58 -7.01
C PHE A 101 -3.97 -8.84 -5.87
N PHE A 102 -3.48 -9.34 -4.73
CA PHE A 102 -4.34 -9.62 -3.58
C PHE A 102 -4.90 -8.35 -2.94
N SER A 103 -4.09 -7.29 -2.83
CA SER A 103 -4.56 -6.02 -2.26
C SER A 103 -5.63 -5.39 -3.12
N LEU A 104 -5.43 -5.31 -4.44
CA LEU A 104 -6.45 -4.78 -5.36
C LEU A 104 -7.76 -5.57 -5.26
N ALA A 105 -7.69 -6.91 -5.23
CA ALA A 105 -8.87 -7.76 -5.07
C ALA A 105 -9.54 -7.56 -3.70
N ALA A 106 -8.77 -7.48 -2.63
CA ALA A 106 -9.27 -7.28 -1.26
C ALA A 106 -9.96 -5.93 -1.11
N PHE A 107 -9.35 -4.84 -1.57
CA PHE A 107 -9.96 -3.51 -1.54
C PHE A 107 -11.22 -3.44 -2.41
N GLY A 108 -11.22 -4.10 -3.58
CA GLY A 108 -12.40 -4.21 -4.41
C GLY A 108 -13.56 -4.94 -3.72
N LEU A 109 -13.26 -6.08 -3.08
CA LEU A 109 -14.25 -6.86 -2.35
C LEU A 109 -14.78 -6.12 -1.11
N LEU A 110 -13.89 -5.50 -0.33
CA LEU A 110 -14.26 -4.69 0.84
C LEU A 110 -15.13 -3.51 0.42
N GLY A 111 -14.73 -2.76 -0.62
CA GLY A 111 -15.51 -1.63 -1.12
C GLY A 111 -16.91 -2.04 -1.60
N PHE A 112 -17.01 -3.17 -2.33
CA PHE A 112 -18.30 -3.70 -2.76
C PHE A 112 -19.16 -4.17 -1.58
N ALA A 113 -18.57 -4.85 -0.60
CA ALA A 113 -19.28 -5.27 0.61
C ALA A 113 -19.81 -4.07 1.41
N THR A 114 -18.99 -3.02 1.59
CA THR A 114 -19.40 -1.77 2.23
C THR A 114 -20.54 -1.08 1.46
N PHE A 115 -20.47 -1.04 0.13
CA PHE A 115 -21.57 -0.51 -0.69
C PHE A 115 -22.88 -1.30 -0.51
N LEU A 116 -22.82 -2.64 -0.60
CA LEU A 116 -23.99 -3.49 -0.41
C LEU A 116 -24.61 -3.32 0.98
N TYR A 117 -23.79 -3.22 2.02
CA TYR A 117 -24.23 -2.95 3.38
C TYR A 117 -25.05 -1.65 3.46
N TYR A 118 -24.59 -0.58 2.82
CA TYR A 118 -25.30 0.71 2.83
C TYR A 118 -26.55 0.74 1.93
N VAL A 119 -26.59 -0.03 0.83
CA VAL A 119 -27.75 -0.09 -0.07
C VAL A 119 -28.84 -1.04 0.43
N SER A 120 -28.47 -2.15 1.08
CA SER A 120 -29.41 -3.15 1.59
C SER A 120 -28.99 -3.66 2.98
N PRO A 121 -29.33 -2.91 4.05
CA PRO A 121 -29.00 -3.31 5.43
C PRO A 121 -29.63 -4.65 5.85
N SER A 122 -30.66 -5.11 5.13
CA SER A 122 -31.36 -6.37 5.38
C SER A 122 -30.50 -7.63 5.26
N LEU A 123 -29.29 -7.53 4.67
CA LEU A 123 -28.35 -8.65 4.55
C LEU A 123 -27.75 -9.10 5.91
N GLU A 124 -27.94 -8.33 6.99
CA GLU A 124 -27.58 -8.73 8.35
C GLU A 124 -28.44 -9.88 8.91
N LYS A 125 -29.61 -10.15 8.33
CA LYS A 125 -30.52 -11.21 8.80
C LYS A 125 -30.15 -12.62 8.31
N VAL A 126 -28.92 -12.83 7.84
CA VAL A 126 -28.42 -14.20 7.66
C VAL A 126 -28.03 -14.72 9.05
N PRO A 127 -28.63 -15.82 9.54
CA PRO A 127 -28.31 -16.31 10.88
C PRO A 127 -26.81 -16.57 10.98
N SER A 128 -26.19 -15.98 12.00
CA SER A 128 -24.83 -16.35 12.41
C SER A 128 -24.85 -17.83 12.77
N ILE A 129 -24.17 -18.64 11.97
CA ILE A 129 -23.93 -20.06 12.22
C ILE A 129 -22.99 -20.21 13.42
#